data_AF-A0A1I2IIU9-F1
#
_entry.id   AF-A0A1I2IIU9-F1
#
_cell.length_a   1.000
_cell.length_b   1.000
_cell.length_c   1.000
_cell.angle_alpha   90.00
_cell.angle_beta   90.00
_cell.angle_gamma   90.00
#
_symmetry.space_group_name_H-M   'P 1'
#
loop_
_entity.id
_entity.type
_entity.pdbx_description
1 polymer ?
#
loop_
_entity_poly.entity_id
_entity_poly.type
_entity_poly.pdbx_seq_one_letter_code
_entity_poly.pdbx_strand_id
1 'polypeptide(L)'
;MKYYILTLIIICGLNGYAQKVETDISACKAIFGVLEAMKSGKEKTEIEQQINNVLASKAYQTMFQHYNRSWRPNHLPENTFKRMILSLKYPNEYTQGENQRADAMLVFWKKAFENIEQFNRDVLLLEKTNLAVLIQKGVKYAQKWLPSSMQIPDFYFFIHPNGGSPAFAINGSQGYDFFQLDRDDKGNIDVQKLIDVISHESHHLGLNPQSISFKSNKDSLAYTYLMTFVAEGTATKFVDNMPGGFVPKVRKTRIRNWDTRVANIWKDYTLQEKKLFERFESDLAKIYAGEYNKDSIQFYMHQYWLSGYKGRAYFLGAELFGAVYQAFGKKKLFYVMENPKYLLAYYNRSVEKIRLKNTIKLSKWTTTIF
;
A
#
# COMPACT_ATOMS: atom_id res chain seq x y z
N MET A 1 3.22 -21.34 62.48
CA MET A 1 3.76 -21.84 61.21
C MET A 1 3.07 -21.08 60.07
N LYS A 2 3.65 -19.97 59.61
CA LYS A 2 3.03 -19.06 58.62
C LYS A 2 3.60 -19.41 57.24
N TYR A 3 2.76 -19.89 56.34
CA TYR A 3 3.13 -20.15 54.95
C TYR A 3 3.10 -18.85 54.16
N TYR A 4 4.26 -18.41 53.67
CA TYR A 4 4.36 -17.34 52.68
C TYR A 4 4.04 -17.92 51.30
N ILE A 5 2.93 -17.48 50.70
CA ILE A 5 2.64 -17.71 49.29
C ILE A 5 3.48 -16.72 48.50
N LEU A 6 4.54 -17.22 47.87
CA LEU A 6 5.39 -16.49 46.96
C LEU A 6 4.65 -16.34 45.62
N THR A 7 3.98 -15.22 45.42
CA THR A 7 3.40 -14.86 44.11
C THR A 7 4.53 -14.53 43.14
N LEU A 8 4.93 -15.52 42.34
CA LEU A 8 5.87 -15.34 41.24
C LEU A 8 5.17 -14.55 40.12
N ILE A 9 5.29 -13.22 40.13
CA ILE A 9 4.92 -12.39 38.99
C ILE A 9 5.99 -12.62 37.93
N ILE A 10 5.72 -13.55 37.01
CA ILE A 10 6.47 -13.66 35.76
C ILE A 10 6.10 -12.44 34.93
N ILE A 11 6.90 -11.37 35.07
CA ILE A 11 6.94 -10.28 34.10
C ILE A 11 7.62 -10.85 32.86
N CYS A 12 6.85 -11.51 32.00
CA CYS A 12 7.26 -11.74 30.62
C CYS A 12 7.45 -10.37 29.98
N GLY A 13 8.71 -9.97 29.81
CA GLY A 13 9.09 -8.72 29.16
C GLY A 13 8.53 -8.66 27.74
N LEU A 14 7.37 -8.02 27.58
CA LEU A 14 6.94 -7.42 26.33
C LEU A 14 7.55 -6.03 26.26
N ASN A 15 8.86 -5.95 26.05
CA ASN A 15 9.50 -4.74 25.51
C ASN A 15 9.13 -4.63 24.02
N GLY A 16 7.83 -4.50 23.74
CA GLY A 16 7.35 -4.00 22.47
C GLY A 16 7.34 -2.48 22.59
N TYR A 17 8.42 -1.82 22.17
CA TYR A 17 8.36 -0.39 21.91
C TYR A 17 7.13 -0.15 21.03
N ALA A 18 6.12 0.54 21.58
CA ALA A 18 4.93 0.86 20.80
C ALA A 18 5.38 1.81 19.69
N GLN A 19 5.34 1.34 18.44
CA GLN A 19 5.66 2.15 17.26
C GLN A 19 4.89 3.46 17.34
N LYS A 20 5.61 4.58 17.30
CA LYS A 20 5.03 5.91 17.34
C LYS A 20 4.57 6.25 15.94
N VAL A 21 3.25 6.42 15.80
CA VAL A 21 2.65 6.92 14.56
C VAL A 21 2.14 8.33 14.80
N GLU A 22 2.78 9.31 14.17
CA GLU A 22 2.27 10.67 14.14
C GLU A 22 1.11 10.71 13.13
N THR A 23 -0.10 11.04 13.58
CA THR A 23 -1.32 11.04 12.76
C THR A 23 -1.77 12.47 12.51
N ASP A 24 -1.97 12.84 11.24
CA ASP A 24 -2.30 14.20 10.85
C ASP A 24 -3.43 14.25 9.79
N ILE A 25 -4.47 15.02 10.10
CA ILE A 25 -5.57 15.34 9.16
C ILE A 25 -5.78 16.85 9.03
N SER A 26 -4.86 17.67 9.56
CA SER A 26 -4.95 19.13 9.62
C SER A 26 -5.09 19.75 8.23
N ALA A 27 -4.43 19.16 7.22
CA ALA A 27 -4.56 19.56 5.83
C ALA A 27 -6.01 19.50 5.32
N CYS A 28 -6.79 18.49 5.71
CA CYS A 28 -8.20 18.40 5.32
C CYS A 28 -9.01 19.58 5.86
N LYS A 29 -8.83 19.91 7.14
CA LYS A 29 -9.51 21.04 7.79
C LYS A 29 -9.10 22.38 7.17
N ALA A 30 -7.81 22.56 6.91
CA ALA A 30 -7.30 23.78 6.33
C ALA A 30 -7.83 23.99 4.90
N ILE A 31 -7.88 22.93 4.08
CA ILE A 31 -8.50 22.98 2.75
C ILE A 31 -10.00 23.26 2.83
N PHE A 32 -10.73 22.67 3.78
CA PHE A 32 -12.14 23.00 3.96
C PHE A 32 -12.33 24.52 4.16
N GLY A 33 -11.52 25.14 5.02
CA GLY A 33 -11.53 26.59 5.23
C GLY A 33 -11.23 27.39 3.95
N VAL A 34 -10.29 26.94 3.11
CA VAL A 34 -10.02 27.54 1.79
C VAL A 34 -11.25 27.46 0.89
N LEU A 35 -11.90 26.29 0.80
CA LEU A 35 -13.08 26.11 -0.05
C LEU A 35 -14.27 26.95 0.44
N GLU A 36 -14.45 27.07 1.77
CA GLU A 36 -15.46 27.97 2.35
C GLU A 36 -15.17 29.43 2.03
N ALA A 37 -13.92 29.90 2.22
CA ALA A 37 -13.53 31.26 1.88
C ALA A 37 -13.81 31.58 0.41
N MET A 38 -13.54 30.63 -0.50
CA MET A 38 -13.91 30.75 -1.90
C MET A 38 -15.43 30.94 -2.08
N LYS A 39 -16.26 30.07 -1.49
CA LYS A 39 -17.74 30.13 -1.58
C LYS A 39 -18.33 31.39 -0.96
N SER A 40 -17.76 31.87 0.14
CA SER A 40 -18.21 33.07 0.85
C SER A 40 -17.78 34.38 0.19
N GLY A 41 -17.15 34.33 -0.99
CA GLY A 41 -16.81 35.54 -1.73
C GLY A 41 -15.56 36.27 -1.21
N LYS A 42 -14.70 35.63 -0.40
CA LYS A 42 -13.45 36.24 0.07
C LYS A 42 -12.56 36.68 -1.10
N GLU A 43 -11.73 37.69 -0.82
CA GLU A 43 -10.78 38.26 -1.75
C GLU A 43 -9.76 37.22 -2.24
N LYS A 44 -9.36 37.33 -3.52
CA LYS A 44 -8.45 36.37 -4.14
C LYS A 44 -7.12 36.27 -3.38
N THR A 45 -6.57 37.40 -2.96
CA THR A 45 -5.30 37.47 -2.21
C THR A 45 -5.38 36.78 -0.85
N GLU A 46 -6.52 36.89 -0.15
CA GLU A 46 -6.77 36.18 1.11
C GLU A 46 -6.81 34.66 0.88
N ILE A 47 -7.53 34.22 -0.16
CA ILE A 47 -7.61 32.79 -0.54
C ILE A 47 -6.24 32.24 -0.94
N GLU A 48 -5.46 32.98 -1.73
CA GLU A 48 -4.11 32.60 -2.11
C GLU A 48 -3.18 32.44 -0.92
N GLN A 49 -3.26 33.34 0.07
CA GLN A 49 -2.48 33.24 1.29
C GLN A 49 -2.87 31.99 2.10
N GLN A 50 -4.17 31.70 2.20
CA GLN A 50 -4.63 30.48 2.87
C GLN A 50 -4.10 29.23 2.15
N ILE A 51 -4.19 29.17 0.82
CA ILE A 51 -3.63 28.04 0.05
C ILE A 51 -2.12 27.90 0.31
N ASN A 52 -1.34 28.99 0.22
CA ASN A 52 0.10 28.96 0.49
C ASN A 52 0.40 28.38 1.89
N ASN A 53 -0.34 28.80 2.91
CA ASN A 53 -0.18 28.30 4.27
C ASN A 53 -0.47 26.79 4.36
N VAL A 54 -1.49 26.30 3.66
CA VAL A 54 -1.82 24.87 3.64
C VAL A 54 -0.73 24.08 2.89
N LEU A 55 -0.28 24.57 1.74
CA LEU A 55 0.74 23.90 0.92
C LEU A 55 2.12 23.83 1.61
N ALA A 56 2.40 24.76 2.53
CA ALA A 56 3.60 24.72 3.38
C ALA A 56 3.55 23.63 4.47
N SER A 57 2.40 22.97 4.70
CA SER A 57 2.29 21.89 5.69
C SER A 57 3.14 20.67 5.33
N LYS A 58 3.57 19.93 6.35
CA LYS A 58 4.35 18.68 6.19
C LYS A 58 3.65 17.67 5.27
N ALA A 59 2.32 17.55 5.35
CA ALA A 59 1.52 16.69 4.48
C ALA A 59 1.69 17.04 2.98
N TYR A 60 1.52 18.31 2.61
CA TYR A 60 1.65 18.73 1.21
C TYR A 60 3.09 18.74 0.72
N GLN A 61 4.06 19.10 1.56
CA GLN A 61 5.48 18.98 1.22
C GLN A 61 5.87 17.51 0.94
N THR A 62 5.35 16.57 1.73
CA THR A 62 5.54 15.12 1.50
C THR A 62 4.86 14.66 0.19
N MET A 63 3.66 15.18 -0.10
CA MET A 63 2.96 14.93 -1.36
C MET A 63 3.74 15.44 -2.58
N PHE A 64 4.28 16.67 -2.54
CA PHE A 64 5.07 17.22 -3.64
C PHE A 64 6.37 16.43 -3.85
N GLN A 65 7.04 15.99 -2.78
CA GLN A 65 8.17 15.07 -2.90
C GLN A 65 7.76 13.76 -3.58
N HIS A 66 6.58 13.22 -3.29
CA HIS A 66 6.09 12.00 -3.92
C HIS A 66 5.86 12.17 -5.43
N TYR A 67 5.23 13.27 -5.85
CA TYR A 67 4.90 13.49 -7.27
C TYR A 67 6.06 14.04 -8.10
N ASN A 68 7.09 14.61 -7.47
CA ASN A 68 8.26 15.18 -8.14
C ASN A 68 9.53 14.32 -7.97
N ARG A 69 9.38 13.02 -7.71
CA ARG A 69 10.50 12.08 -7.75
C ARG A 69 11.09 12.05 -9.15
N SER A 70 12.41 12.10 -9.27
CA SER A 70 13.15 12.20 -10.55
C SER A 70 12.78 11.16 -11.60
N TRP A 71 12.33 9.97 -11.19
CA TRP A 71 11.95 8.88 -12.09
C TRP A 71 10.47 8.90 -12.52
N ARG A 72 9.62 9.74 -11.91
CA ARG A 72 8.21 9.80 -12.28
C ARG A 72 8.02 10.70 -13.51
N PRO A 73 7.29 10.24 -14.54
CA PRO A 73 6.81 11.17 -15.56
C PRO A 73 5.74 12.09 -14.96
N ASN A 74 5.62 13.29 -15.54
CA ASN A 74 4.59 14.29 -15.19
C ASN A 74 4.65 14.74 -13.73
N HIS A 75 5.68 15.51 -13.43
CA HIS A 75 5.86 16.25 -12.18
C HIS A 75 4.67 17.19 -11.90
N LEU A 76 4.44 17.48 -10.62
CA LEU A 76 3.44 18.42 -10.13
C LEU A 76 4.14 19.60 -9.43
N PRO A 77 4.45 20.68 -10.15
CA PRO A 77 4.95 21.89 -9.52
C PRO A 77 3.92 22.44 -8.54
N GLU A 78 4.39 22.91 -7.39
CA GLU A 78 3.52 23.48 -6.34
C GLU A 78 2.66 24.63 -6.87
N ASN A 79 3.24 25.52 -7.69
CA ASN A 79 2.51 26.64 -8.30
C ASN A 79 1.40 26.17 -9.26
N THR A 80 1.64 25.11 -10.03
CA THR A 80 0.62 24.52 -10.91
C THR A 80 -0.54 23.96 -10.08
N PHE A 81 -0.24 23.28 -8.97
CA PHE A 81 -1.27 22.75 -8.07
C PHE A 81 -2.07 23.86 -7.37
N LYS A 82 -1.40 24.93 -6.92
CA LYS A 82 -2.05 26.13 -6.37
C LYS A 82 -3.03 26.75 -7.38
N ARG A 83 -2.55 27.01 -8.60
CA ARG A 83 -3.37 27.57 -9.69
C ARG A 83 -4.56 26.68 -10.03
N MET A 84 -4.35 25.35 -10.05
CA MET A 84 -5.42 24.37 -10.22
C MET A 84 -6.49 24.53 -9.13
N ILE A 85 -6.13 24.64 -7.85
CA ILE A 85 -7.08 24.87 -6.76
C ILE A 85 -7.79 26.23 -6.91
N LEU A 86 -7.06 27.30 -7.22
CA LEU A 86 -7.66 28.63 -7.45
C LEU A 86 -8.68 28.63 -8.59
N SER A 87 -8.47 27.79 -9.61
CA SER A 87 -9.36 27.72 -10.77
C SER A 87 -10.78 27.22 -10.47
N LEU A 88 -11.01 26.65 -9.29
CA LEU A 88 -12.35 26.30 -8.80
C LEU A 88 -13.26 27.53 -8.70
N LYS A 89 -12.69 28.70 -8.37
CA LYS A 89 -13.41 29.98 -8.31
C LYS A 89 -13.03 30.95 -9.42
N TYR A 90 -11.78 30.88 -9.90
CA TYR A 90 -11.22 31.79 -10.89
C TYR A 90 -10.75 31.00 -12.13
N PRO A 91 -11.66 30.62 -13.06
CA PRO A 91 -11.36 29.65 -14.12
C PRO A 91 -10.13 29.97 -14.98
N ASN A 92 -9.77 31.25 -15.11
CA ASN A 92 -8.61 31.69 -15.90
C ASN A 92 -7.26 31.41 -15.22
N GLU A 93 -7.23 30.99 -13.96
CA GLU A 93 -5.98 30.70 -13.25
C GLU A 93 -5.30 29.43 -13.73
N TYR A 94 -6.03 28.46 -14.26
CA TYR A 94 -5.49 27.18 -14.72
C TYR A 94 -6.19 26.70 -15.98
N THR A 95 -5.41 26.36 -17.00
CA THR A 95 -5.93 25.86 -18.27
C THR A 95 -5.73 24.36 -18.35
N GLN A 96 -6.81 23.61 -18.59
CA GLN A 96 -6.74 22.16 -18.78
C GLN A 96 -5.82 21.82 -19.96
N GLY A 97 -4.93 20.85 -19.77
CA GLY A 97 -3.87 20.49 -20.71
C GLY A 97 -2.50 21.09 -20.37
N GLU A 98 -2.41 22.06 -19.45
CA GLU A 98 -1.13 22.59 -18.95
C GLU A 98 -0.33 21.51 -18.19
N ASN A 99 -1.02 20.67 -17.41
CA ASN A 99 -0.38 19.59 -16.68
C ASN A 99 -1.34 18.39 -16.52
N GLN A 100 -0.99 17.27 -17.14
CA GLN A 100 -1.83 16.06 -17.14
C GLN A 100 -2.21 15.56 -15.74
N ARG A 101 -1.33 15.72 -14.74
CA ARG A 101 -1.60 15.27 -13.38
C ARG A 101 -2.56 16.21 -12.67
N ALA A 102 -2.36 17.52 -12.79
CA ALA A 102 -3.29 18.51 -12.26
C ALA A 102 -4.67 18.38 -12.93
N ASP A 103 -4.73 18.08 -14.24
CA ASP A 103 -6.00 17.81 -14.94
C ASP A 103 -6.77 16.64 -14.32
N ALA A 104 -6.07 15.54 -14.03
CA ALA A 104 -6.68 14.37 -13.39
C ALA A 104 -7.16 14.69 -11.96
N MET A 105 -6.37 15.46 -11.21
CA MET A 105 -6.71 15.90 -9.85
C MET A 105 -7.93 16.83 -9.84
N LEU A 106 -8.00 17.77 -10.79
CA LEU A 106 -9.03 18.82 -10.86
C LEU A 106 -10.46 18.24 -10.85
N VAL A 107 -10.66 17.03 -11.40
CA VAL A 107 -11.96 16.34 -11.37
C VAL A 107 -12.46 16.13 -9.93
N PHE A 108 -11.58 15.68 -9.03
CA PHE A 108 -11.93 15.44 -7.63
C PHE A 108 -12.15 16.77 -6.88
N TRP A 109 -11.31 17.76 -7.16
CA TRP A 109 -11.42 19.10 -6.56
C TRP A 109 -12.72 19.81 -6.96
N LYS A 110 -13.13 19.73 -8.23
CA LYS A 110 -14.43 20.28 -8.70
C LYS A 110 -15.59 19.63 -7.96
N LYS A 111 -15.62 18.29 -7.91
CA LYS A 111 -16.66 17.54 -7.19
C LYS A 111 -16.74 17.92 -5.70
N ALA A 112 -15.59 18.08 -5.05
CA ALA A 112 -15.50 18.51 -3.66
C ALA A 112 -15.99 19.95 -3.45
N PHE A 113 -15.64 20.86 -4.36
CA PHE A 113 -16.08 22.26 -4.31
C PHE A 113 -17.58 22.43 -4.58
N GLU A 114 -18.15 21.60 -5.45
CA GLU A 114 -19.59 21.53 -5.69
C GLU A 114 -20.36 20.99 -4.47
N ASN A 115 -19.77 20.05 -3.72
CA ASN A 115 -20.38 19.41 -2.55
C ASN A 115 -19.57 19.62 -1.27
N ILE A 116 -19.40 20.90 -0.89
CA ILE A 116 -18.62 21.29 0.27
C ILE A 116 -19.20 20.77 1.60
N GLU A 117 -20.52 20.56 1.66
CA GLU A 117 -21.18 19.99 2.84
C GLU A 117 -20.76 18.54 3.10
N GLN A 118 -20.66 17.71 2.06
CA GLN A 118 -20.14 16.35 2.21
C GLN A 118 -18.67 16.38 2.64
N PHE A 119 -17.86 17.29 2.07
CA PHE A 119 -16.48 17.48 2.50
C PHE A 119 -16.41 17.77 4.00
N ASN A 120 -17.22 18.72 4.51
CA ASN A 120 -17.26 19.05 5.93
C ASN A 120 -17.65 17.84 6.79
N ARG A 121 -18.71 17.13 6.41
CA ARG A 121 -19.17 15.92 7.12
C ARG A 121 -18.05 14.88 7.24
N ASP A 122 -17.30 14.68 6.16
CA ASP A 122 -16.18 13.74 6.11
C ASP A 122 -15.00 14.20 6.99
N VAL A 123 -14.66 15.50 7.00
CA VAL A 123 -13.65 16.06 7.92
C VAL A 123 -14.06 15.82 9.37
N LEU A 124 -15.31 16.16 9.72
CA LEU A 124 -15.84 15.98 11.07
C LEU A 124 -15.87 14.50 11.48
N LEU A 125 -16.15 13.59 10.55
CA LEU A 125 -16.08 12.15 10.78
C LEU A 125 -14.66 11.72 11.12
N LEU A 126 -13.65 12.18 10.37
CA LEU A 126 -12.25 11.88 10.66
C LEU A 126 -11.78 12.48 11.99
N GLU A 127 -12.19 13.71 12.32
CA GLU A 127 -11.88 14.36 13.61
C GLU A 127 -12.48 13.60 14.80
N LYS A 128 -13.72 13.10 14.67
CA LYS A 128 -14.39 12.29 15.70
C LYS A 128 -13.85 10.87 15.78
N THR A 129 -13.18 10.41 14.73
CA THR A 129 -12.58 9.09 14.67
C THR A 129 -11.27 9.09 15.45
N ASN A 130 -11.10 8.14 16.38
CA ASN A 130 -9.81 7.95 17.05
C ASN A 130 -8.80 7.26 16.10
N LEU A 131 -8.37 7.99 15.07
CA LEU A 131 -7.50 7.48 14.00
C LEU A 131 -6.21 6.91 14.57
N ALA A 132 -5.60 7.54 15.57
CA ALA A 132 -4.40 7.04 16.22
C ALA A 132 -4.56 5.61 16.76
N VAL A 133 -5.66 5.32 17.46
CA VAL A 133 -5.95 3.98 17.96
C VAL A 133 -6.21 2.99 16.82
N LEU A 134 -6.92 3.42 15.78
CA LEU A 134 -7.24 2.56 14.63
C LEU A 134 -6.01 2.21 13.80
N ILE A 135 -5.16 3.20 13.52
CA ILE A 135 -3.86 3.02 12.87
C ILE A 135 -3.00 2.08 13.69
N GLN A 136 -2.89 2.29 15.00
CA GLN A 136 -2.11 1.41 15.87
C GLN A 136 -2.62 -0.03 15.84
N LYS A 137 -3.95 -0.25 15.74
CA LYS A 137 -4.51 -1.60 15.55
C LYS A 137 -4.09 -2.21 14.22
N GLY A 138 -4.12 -1.43 13.13
CA GLY A 138 -3.69 -1.86 11.80
C GLY A 138 -2.20 -2.20 11.75
N VAL A 139 -1.35 -1.33 12.29
CA VAL A 139 0.11 -1.52 12.41
C VAL A 139 0.43 -2.77 13.24
N LYS A 140 -0.17 -2.92 14.43
CA LYS A 140 -0.01 -4.13 15.27
C LYS A 140 -0.45 -5.40 14.54
N TYR A 141 -1.46 -5.30 13.68
CA TYR A 141 -1.92 -6.43 12.88
C TYR A 141 -0.93 -6.77 11.76
N ALA A 142 -0.43 -5.77 11.03
CA ALA A 142 0.60 -5.92 10.01
C ALA A 142 1.90 -6.53 10.58
N GLN A 143 2.35 -6.04 11.75
CA GLN A 143 3.55 -6.52 12.44
C GLN A 143 3.50 -8.01 12.77
N LYS A 144 2.30 -8.57 13.02
CA LYS A 144 2.13 -10.02 13.26
C LYS A 144 2.48 -10.86 12.03
N TRP A 145 2.56 -10.27 10.84
CA TRP A 145 2.86 -10.94 9.59
C TRP A 145 4.22 -10.54 9.02
N LEU A 146 5.09 -10.00 9.88
CA LEU A 146 6.49 -9.79 9.58
C LEU A 146 7.36 -10.72 10.45
N PRO A 147 8.51 -11.18 9.93
CA PRO A 147 9.56 -11.80 10.73
C PRO A 147 10.01 -10.89 11.87
N SER A 148 10.54 -11.46 12.96
CA SER A 148 10.99 -10.65 14.11
C SER A 148 12.15 -9.71 13.79
N SER A 149 12.93 -10.00 12.74
CA SER A 149 13.99 -9.13 12.22
C SER A 149 13.46 -7.91 11.44
N MET A 150 12.18 -7.94 11.05
CA MET A 150 11.52 -6.91 10.24
C MET A 150 10.50 -6.17 11.11
N GLN A 151 10.83 -4.93 11.46
CA GLN A 151 10.00 -4.09 12.31
C GLN A 151 9.46 -2.92 11.49
N ILE A 152 8.17 -2.65 11.65
CA ILE A 152 7.58 -1.40 11.13
C ILE A 152 8.23 -0.26 11.92
N PRO A 153 8.89 0.71 11.26
CA PRO A 153 9.50 1.84 11.96
C PRO A 153 8.43 2.80 12.46
N ASP A 154 8.84 3.79 13.26
CA ASP A 154 8.03 4.98 13.49
C ASP A 154 7.79 5.70 12.14
N PHE A 155 6.59 6.23 11.94
CA PHE A 155 6.24 6.89 10.69
C PHE A 155 5.22 8.01 10.87
N TYR A 156 5.19 8.91 9.88
CA TYR A 156 4.20 9.98 9.77
C TYR A 156 3.06 9.53 8.87
N PHE A 157 1.86 9.43 9.43
CA PHE A 157 0.63 9.11 8.72
C PHE A 157 -0.18 10.40 8.52
N PHE A 158 -0.65 10.63 7.30
CA PHE A 158 -1.52 11.77 7.04
C PHE A 158 -2.61 11.49 6.00
N ILE A 159 -3.75 12.13 6.18
CA ILE A 159 -4.84 12.21 5.21
C ILE A 159 -4.91 13.65 4.73
N HIS A 160 -4.91 13.86 3.42
CA HIS A 160 -4.98 15.18 2.82
C HIS A 160 -5.74 15.13 1.49
N PRO A 161 -6.43 16.20 1.08
CA PRO A 161 -7.08 16.26 -0.22
C PRO A 161 -6.02 16.46 -1.30
N ASN A 162 -5.92 15.56 -2.28
CA ASN A 162 -5.02 15.77 -3.41
C ASN A 162 -5.62 15.43 -4.78
N GLY A 163 -6.39 14.35 -4.90
CA GLY A 163 -7.04 13.93 -6.14
C GLY A 163 -6.15 13.13 -7.09
N GLY A 164 -4.95 12.74 -6.66
CA GLY A 164 -3.97 12.03 -7.48
C GLY A 164 -3.97 10.54 -7.20
N SER A 165 -3.00 10.07 -6.44
CA SER A 165 -2.87 8.69 -6.00
C SER A 165 -3.65 8.46 -4.70
N PRO A 166 -4.44 7.37 -4.60
CA PRO A 166 -5.29 7.12 -3.44
C PRO A 166 -4.51 6.91 -2.14
N ALA A 167 -3.32 6.31 -2.24
CA ALA A 167 -2.37 6.16 -1.14
C ALA A 167 -0.93 6.10 -1.67
N PHE A 168 0.04 6.43 -0.83
CA PHE A 168 1.47 6.27 -1.13
C PHE A 168 2.33 6.22 0.13
N ALA A 169 3.53 5.62 0.00
CA ALA A 169 4.59 5.68 1.01
C ALA A 169 5.87 6.37 0.49
N ILE A 170 6.47 7.23 1.32
CA ILE A 170 7.71 7.95 1.02
C ILE A 170 8.42 8.37 2.30
N ASN A 171 9.74 8.14 2.40
CA ASN A 171 10.60 8.70 3.47
C ASN A 171 10.03 8.54 4.89
N GLY A 172 9.59 7.32 5.26
CA GLY A 172 9.00 7.07 6.57
C GLY A 172 7.64 7.76 6.78
N SER A 173 6.91 8.03 5.70
CA SER A 173 5.57 8.61 5.73
C SER A 173 4.59 7.80 4.88
N GLN A 174 3.32 7.80 5.27
CA GLN A 174 2.21 7.30 4.48
C GLN A 174 1.17 8.41 4.27
N GLY A 175 0.88 8.72 3.02
CA GLY A 175 -0.13 9.69 2.62
C GLY A 175 -1.35 9.02 2.01
N TYR A 176 -2.53 9.47 2.41
CA TYR A 176 -3.81 9.01 1.87
C TYR A 176 -4.59 10.18 1.30
N ASP A 177 -5.21 9.96 0.14
CA ASP A 177 -6.05 10.96 -0.50
C ASP A 177 -7.45 10.96 0.09
N PHE A 178 -7.81 12.08 0.72
CA PHE A 178 -9.14 12.31 1.29
C PHE A 178 -10.27 12.06 0.27
N PHE A 179 -10.08 12.45 -0.99
CA PHE A 179 -11.11 12.32 -2.02
C PHE A 179 -11.36 10.88 -2.46
N GLN A 180 -10.37 10.01 -2.28
CA GLN A 180 -10.38 8.63 -2.77
C GLN A 180 -10.47 7.62 -1.63
N LEU A 181 -10.74 8.07 -0.40
CA LEU A 181 -11.10 7.17 0.69
C LEU A 181 -12.35 6.38 0.34
N ASP A 182 -12.30 5.08 0.63
CA ASP A 182 -13.42 4.18 0.39
C ASP A 182 -14.69 4.69 1.08
N ARG A 183 -15.83 4.46 0.41
CA ARG A 183 -17.15 4.83 0.92
C ARG A 183 -17.97 3.59 1.27
N ASP A 184 -18.84 3.74 2.26
CA ASP A 184 -19.91 2.79 2.57
C ASP A 184 -21.12 2.98 1.62
N ASP A 185 -22.13 2.12 1.75
CA ASP A 185 -23.34 2.18 0.93
C ASP A 185 -24.16 3.47 1.13
N LYS A 186 -23.85 4.25 2.18
CA LYS A 186 -24.46 5.54 2.50
C LYS A 186 -23.62 6.73 2.02
N GLY A 187 -22.48 6.47 1.37
CA GLY A 187 -21.57 7.51 0.86
C GLY A 187 -20.62 8.11 1.91
N ASN A 188 -20.60 7.61 3.14
CA ASN A 188 -19.66 8.08 4.18
C ASN A 188 -18.32 7.36 4.05
N ILE A 189 -17.25 7.96 4.59
CA ILE A 189 -15.94 7.29 4.66
C ILE A 189 -16.07 5.96 5.43
N ASP A 190 -15.66 4.86 4.79
CA ASP A 190 -15.54 3.55 5.41
C ASP A 190 -14.20 3.47 6.16
N VAL A 191 -14.25 3.88 7.42
CA VAL A 191 -13.10 3.86 8.33
C VAL A 191 -12.53 2.45 8.50
N GLN A 192 -13.34 1.40 8.35
CA GLN A 192 -12.85 0.03 8.49
C GLN A 192 -12.00 -0.39 7.31
N LYS A 193 -12.39 -0.02 6.08
CA LYS A 193 -11.55 -0.22 4.89
C LYS A 193 -10.26 0.59 4.95
N LEU A 194 -10.32 1.81 5.48
CA LEU A 194 -9.11 2.62 5.73
C LEU A 194 -8.10 1.87 6.61
N ILE A 195 -8.53 1.23 7.70
CA ILE A 195 -7.65 0.41 8.55
C ILE A 195 -7.02 -0.75 7.77
N ASP A 196 -7.77 -1.35 6.85
CA ASP A 196 -7.30 -2.46 6.06
C ASP A 196 -6.18 -2.02 5.10
N VAL A 197 -6.36 -0.89 4.41
CA VAL A 197 -5.30 -0.31 3.57
C VAL A 197 -4.10 0.12 4.41
N ILE A 198 -4.31 0.74 5.57
CA ILE A 198 -3.22 1.12 6.49
C ILE A 198 -2.43 -0.09 6.95
N SER A 199 -3.10 -1.20 7.25
CA SER A 199 -2.43 -2.44 7.63
C SER A 199 -1.56 -2.95 6.48
N HIS A 200 -2.07 -2.90 5.24
CA HIS A 200 -1.35 -3.31 4.04
C HIS A 200 -0.09 -2.47 3.83
N GLU A 201 -0.22 -1.15 3.78
CA GLU A 201 0.92 -0.25 3.55
C GLU A 201 1.92 -0.26 4.72
N SER A 202 1.44 -0.44 5.96
CA SER A 202 2.32 -0.58 7.12
C SER A 202 3.14 -1.86 7.06
N HIS A 203 2.61 -2.93 6.47
CA HIS A 203 3.38 -4.16 6.23
C HIS A 203 4.57 -3.89 5.30
N HIS A 204 4.36 -3.13 4.23
CA HIS A 204 5.44 -2.69 3.32
C HIS A 204 6.51 -1.86 4.02
N LEU A 205 6.14 -0.98 4.96
CA LEU A 205 7.14 -0.23 5.74
C LEU A 205 8.04 -1.13 6.60
N GLY A 206 7.50 -2.22 7.14
CA GLY A 206 8.26 -3.16 7.95
C GLY A 206 9.08 -4.15 7.11
N LEU A 207 8.72 -4.34 5.83
CA LEU A 207 9.56 -4.98 4.83
C LEU A 207 10.72 -4.04 4.46
N ASN A 208 11.65 -3.86 5.39
CA ASN A 208 12.92 -3.22 5.11
C ASN A 208 13.87 -4.31 4.58
N PRO A 209 14.06 -4.46 3.25
CA PRO A 209 15.14 -5.30 2.77
C PRO A 209 16.41 -4.69 3.35
N GLN A 210 17.08 -5.43 4.24
CA GLN A 210 18.37 -4.99 4.77
C GLN A 210 19.26 -4.55 3.61
N SER A 211 20.25 -3.68 3.86
CA SER A 211 21.25 -3.29 2.87
C SER A 211 22.06 -4.52 2.45
N ILE A 212 21.51 -5.32 1.54
CA ILE A 212 22.13 -6.53 1.02
C ILE A 212 23.09 -6.07 -0.06
N SER A 213 24.37 -6.34 0.15
CA SER A 213 25.37 -6.21 -0.90
C SER A 213 25.21 -7.38 -1.88
N PHE A 214 24.95 -7.07 -3.14
CA PHE A 214 24.89 -8.08 -4.20
C PHE A 214 26.24 -8.20 -4.91
N LYS A 215 26.62 -9.43 -5.27
CA LYS A 215 27.86 -9.71 -6.00
C LYS A 215 27.79 -9.23 -7.45
N SER A 216 26.60 -9.12 -8.01
CA SER A 216 26.37 -8.66 -9.39
C SER A 216 25.13 -7.78 -9.49
N ASN A 217 25.07 -6.96 -10.54
CA ASN A 217 23.87 -6.19 -10.87
C ASN A 217 22.67 -7.13 -11.14
N LYS A 218 22.90 -8.28 -11.78
CA LYS A 218 21.86 -9.27 -12.07
C LYS A 218 21.20 -9.80 -10.79
N ASP A 219 22.01 -10.10 -9.76
CA ASP A 219 21.48 -10.55 -8.46
C ASP A 219 20.66 -9.44 -7.77
N SER A 220 21.10 -8.19 -7.87
CA SER A 220 20.36 -7.04 -7.33
C SER A 220 19.01 -6.84 -8.02
N LEU A 221 18.97 -6.96 -9.35
CA LEU A 221 17.74 -6.86 -10.14
C LEU A 221 16.80 -8.04 -9.86
N ALA A 222 17.32 -9.26 -9.81
CA ALA A 222 16.54 -10.46 -9.49
C ALA A 222 15.96 -10.36 -8.07
N TYR A 223 16.74 -9.88 -7.11
CA TYR A 223 16.26 -9.62 -5.76
C TYR A 223 15.14 -8.57 -5.75
N THR A 224 15.31 -7.45 -6.44
CA THR A 224 14.28 -6.40 -6.56
C THR A 224 12.99 -6.95 -7.17
N TYR A 225 13.11 -7.76 -8.22
CA TYR A 225 12.00 -8.46 -8.85
C TYR A 225 11.26 -9.36 -7.85
N LEU A 226 11.97 -10.27 -7.18
CA LEU A 226 11.40 -11.17 -6.17
C LEU A 226 10.76 -10.42 -5.00
N MET A 227 11.40 -9.37 -4.51
CA MET A 227 10.90 -8.56 -3.40
C MET A 227 9.57 -7.88 -3.71
N THR A 228 9.27 -7.60 -4.98
CA THR A 228 7.94 -7.09 -5.35
C THR A 228 6.84 -8.11 -5.04
N PHE A 229 7.07 -9.39 -5.33
CA PHE A 229 6.12 -10.47 -5.02
C PHE A 229 6.10 -10.81 -3.53
N VAL A 230 7.23 -10.67 -2.83
CA VAL A 230 7.27 -10.75 -1.35
C VAL A 230 6.36 -9.69 -0.77
N ALA A 231 6.57 -8.43 -1.16
CA ALA A 231 5.82 -7.29 -0.63
C ALA A 231 4.33 -7.43 -0.89
N GLU A 232 3.93 -7.37 -2.16
CA GLU A 232 2.50 -7.38 -2.49
C GLU A 232 1.83 -8.70 -2.13
N GLY A 233 2.52 -9.83 -2.34
CA GLY A 233 1.98 -11.16 -2.07
C GLY A 233 1.69 -11.41 -0.60
N THR A 234 2.63 -11.06 0.29
CA THR A 234 2.46 -11.34 1.72
C THR A 234 1.49 -10.36 2.38
N ALA A 235 1.50 -9.08 2.00
CA ALA A 235 0.48 -8.13 2.44
C ALA A 235 -0.92 -8.58 1.98
N THR A 236 -1.09 -8.91 0.70
CA THR A 236 -2.35 -9.42 0.14
C THR A 236 -2.83 -10.69 0.84
N LYS A 237 -1.93 -11.67 1.04
CA LYS A 237 -2.32 -12.98 1.56
C LYS A 237 -2.64 -12.95 3.05
N PHE A 238 -1.79 -12.29 3.82
CA PHE A 238 -1.78 -12.44 5.28
C PHE A 238 -2.37 -11.24 6.00
N VAL A 239 -2.29 -10.05 5.40
CA VAL A 239 -2.91 -8.83 5.94
C VAL A 239 -4.33 -8.71 5.40
N ASP A 240 -4.52 -8.62 4.08
CA ASP A 240 -5.84 -8.46 3.45
C ASP A 240 -6.70 -9.75 3.55
N ASN A 241 -6.06 -10.89 3.86
CA ASN A 241 -6.67 -12.21 3.90
C ASN A 241 -7.33 -12.60 2.56
N MET A 242 -6.79 -12.10 1.45
CA MET A 242 -7.25 -12.50 0.13
C MET A 242 -6.88 -13.96 -0.14
N PRO A 243 -7.79 -14.75 -0.75
CA PRO A 243 -7.43 -16.08 -1.21
C PRO A 243 -6.38 -15.95 -2.31
N GLY A 244 -5.64 -17.02 -2.56
CA GLY A 244 -5.02 -17.15 -3.88
C GLY A 244 -5.99 -17.86 -4.83
N GLY A 245 -5.56 -18.21 -6.04
CA GLY A 245 -6.40 -19.00 -6.95
C GLY A 245 -6.70 -20.39 -6.38
N PHE A 246 -5.66 -21.04 -5.86
CA PHE A 246 -5.71 -22.40 -5.37
C PHE A 246 -5.38 -22.52 -3.88
N VAL A 247 -4.63 -21.59 -3.29
CA VAL A 247 -4.32 -21.66 -1.86
C VAL A 247 -5.41 -20.98 -1.00
N PRO A 248 -5.93 -21.68 0.03
CA PRO A 248 -7.08 -21.20 0.79
C PRO A 248 -6.74 -19.94 1.59
N LYS A 249 -7.77 -19.24 2.06
CA LYS A 249 -7.59 -18.10 2.98
C LYS A 249 -6.90 -18.56 4.26
N VAL A 250 -6.13 -17.65 4.85
CA VAL A 250 -5.47 -17.89 6.13
C VAL A 250 -6.49 -17.94 7.26
N ARG A 251 -7.53 -17.11 7.18
CA ARG A 251 -8.65 -17.07 8.12
C ARG A 251 -9.96 -17.33 7.40
N LYS A 252 -10.83 -18.15 8.01
CA LYS A 252 -12.16 -18.45 7.49
C LYS A 252 -13.08 -17.20 7.41
N THR A 253 -12.85 -16.22 8.28
CA THR A 253 -13.68 -15.01 8.38
C THR A 253 -13.12 -13.84 7.58
N ARG A 254 -14.02 -13.14 6.87
CA ARG A 254 -13.94 -11.89 6.08
C ARG A 254 -12.67 -11.69 5.23
N ILE A 255 -12.87 -11.47 3.93
CA ILE A 255 -11.85 -10.88 3.06
C ILE A 255 -11.94 -9.36 3.22
N ARG A 256 -10.80 -8.71 3.44
CA ARG A 256 -10.72 -7.25 3.50
C ARG A 256 -10.59 -6.72 2.06
N ASN A 257 -11.28 -5.62 1.74
CA ASN A 257 -11.20 -4.97 0.42
C ASN A 257 -11.56 -5.87 -0.78
N TRP A 258 -12.56 -6.76 -0.60
CA TRP A 258 -13.04 -7.65 -1.66
C TRP A 258 -14.39 -7.20 -2.19
N ASP A 259 -14.37 -6.48 -3.31
CA ASP A 259 -15.56 -6.08 -4.05
C ASP A 259 -15.73 -6.94 -5.33
N THR A 260 -16.80 -6.70 -6.08
CA THR A 260 -17.08 -7.40 -7.35
C THR A 260 -15.98 -7.19 -8.39
N ARG A 261 -15.35 -6.02 -8.42
CA ARG A 261 -14.27 -5.71 -9.37
C ARG A 261 -13.04 -6.56 -9.07
N VAL A 262 -12.62 -6.60 -7.80
CA VAL A 262 -11.53 -7.43 -7.32
C VAL A 262 -11.84 -8.91 -7.53
N ALA A 263 -13.07 -9.35 -7.26
CA ALA A 263 -13.48 -10.74 -7.48
C ALA A 263 -13.35 -11.17 -8.95
N ASN A 264 -13.75 -10.31 -9.89
CA ASN A 264 -13.61 -10.58 -11.32
C ASN A 264 -12.14 -10.64 -11.75
N ILE A 265 -11.31 -9.67 -11.30
CA ILE A 265 -9.87 -9.68 -11.55
C ILE A 265 -9.22 -10.97 -11.02
N TRP A 266 -9.59 -11.39 -9.80
CA TRP A 266 -9.05 -12.61 -9.20
C TRP A 266 -9.44 -13.87 -9.97
N LYS A 267 -10.70 -13.94 -10.45
CA LYS A 267 -11.17 -15.03 -11.28
C LYS A 267 -10.35 -15.11 -12.58
N ASP A 268 -10.10 -13.98 -13.23
CA ASP A 268 -9.32 -13.92 -14.47
C ASP A 268 -7.86 -14.35 -14.25
N TYR A 269 -7.25 -13.95 -13.12
CA TYR A 269 -5.91 -14.39 -12.76
C TYR A 269 -5.85 -15.88 -12.41
N THR A 270 -6.87 -16.41 -11.74
CA THR A 270 -6.97 -17.84 -11.41
C THR A 270 -7.00 -18.70 -12.68
N LEU A 271 -7.76 -18.28 -13.70
CA LEU A 271 -7.80 -18.96 -15.00
C LEU A 271 -6.46 -18.89 -15.76
N GLN A 272 -5.64 -17.88 -15.47
CA GLN A 272 -4.35 -17.64 -16.12
C GLN A 272 -3.16 -18.06 -15.27
N GLU A 273 -3.37 -18.70 -14.11
CA GLU A 273 -2.34 -18.94 -13.10
C GLU A 273 -1.08 -19.57 -13.71
N LYS A 274 -1.23 -20.65 -14.48
CA LYS A 274 -0.11 -21.30 -15.19
C LYS A 274 0.70 -20.31 -16.06
N LYS A 275 0.03 -19.47 -16.85
CA LYS A 275 0.69 -18.47 -17.70
C LYS A 275 1.40 -17.40 -16.87
N LEU A 276 0.84 -17.02 -15.72
CA LEU A 276 1.47 -16.07 -14.80
C LEU A 276 2.76 -16.65 -14.20
N PHE A 277 2.75 -17.92 -13.79
CA PHE A 277 3.97 -18.61 -13.33
C PHE A 277 5.02 -18.73 -14.44
N GLU A 278 4.63 -19.16 -15.64
CA GLU A 278 5.53 -19.25 -16.80
C GLU A 278 6.14 -17.89 -17.14
N ARG A 279 5.34 -16.81 -17.06
CA ARG A 279 5.84 -15.46 -17.29
C ARG A 279 6.80 -15.02 -16.20
N PHE A 280 6.48 -15.30 -14.95
CA PHE A 280 7.35 -15.00 -13.81
C PHE A 280 8.71 -15.71 -13.94
N GLU A 281 8.71 -16.98 -14.34
CA GLU A 281 9.92 -17.76 -14.67
C GLU A 281 10.73 -17.11 -15.78
N SER A 282 10.05 -16.79 -16.89
CA SER A 282 10.68 -16.19 -18.06
C SER A 282 11.31 -14.85 -17.73
N ASP A 283 10.62 -13.98 -16.99
CA ASP A 283 11.13 -12.66 -16.62
C ASP A 283 12.36 -12.79 -15.70
N LEU A 284 12.36 -13.72 -14.74
CA LEU A 284 13.53 -13.98 -13.89
C LEU A 284 14.72 -14.51 -14.71
N ALA A 285 14.49 -15.41 -15.66
CA ALA A 285 15.53 -15.92 -16.56
C ALA A 285 16.15 -14.80 -17.42
N LYS A 286 15.32 -13.90 -17.96
CA LYS A 286 15.76 -12.71 -18.73
C LYS A 286 16.60 -11.75 -17.89
N ILE A 287 16.26 -11.55 -16.62
CA ILE A 287 17.08 -10.76 -15.69
C ILE A 287 18.48 -11.38 -15.57
N TYR A 288 18.56 -12.71 -15.39
CA TYR A 288 19.85 -13.41 -15.33
C TYR A 288 20.61 -13.45 -16.66
N ALA A 289 19.90 -13.45 -17.79
CA ALA A 289 20.50 -13.27 -19.11
C ALA A 289 21.11 -11.86 -19.28
N GLY A 290 20.59 -10.86 -18.57
CA GLY A 290 21.00 -9.46 -18.68
C GLY A 290 20.19 -8.67 -19.70
N GLU A 291 19.00 -9.17 -20.07
CA GLU A 291 18.08 -8.48 -20.99
C GLU A 291 17.38 -7.27 -20.34
N TYR A 292 17.45 -7.16 -19.01
CA TYR A 292 16.94 -6.02 -18.25
C TYR A 292 18.08 -5.25 -17.57
N ASN A 293 17.92 -3.93 -17.55
CA ASN A 293 18.62 -3.05 -16.62
C ASN A 293 17.62 -2.54 -15.57
N LYS A 294 18.08 -1.70 -14.64
CA LYS A 294 17.25 -1.19 -13.53
C LYS A 294 16.00 -0.44 -14.01
N ASP A 295 16.16 0.43 -15.00
CA ASP A 295 15.06 1.28 -15.46
C ASP A 295 14.06 0.47 -16.29
N SER A 296 14.55 -0.43 -17.15
CA SER A 296 13.69 -1.25 -17.99
C SER A 296 12.89 -2.28 -17.18
N ILE A 297 13.49 -2.90 -16.14
CA ILE A 297 12.72 -3.78 -15.26
C ILE A 297 11.70 -3.00 -14.45
N GLN A 298 12.05 -1.83 -13.90
CA GLN A 298 11.11 -1.03 -13.11
C GLN A 298 9.91 -0.59 -13.95
N PHE A 299 10.16 -0.08 -15.17
CA PHE A 299 9.10 0.26 -16.10
C PHE A 299 8.21 -0.94 -16.42
N TYR A 300 8.82 -2.08 -16.77
CA TYR A 300 8.09 -3.30 -17.09
C TYR A 300 7.25 -3.81 -15.90
N MET A 301 7.79 -3.78 -14.68
CA MET A 301 7.07 -4.15 -13.46
C MET A 301 5.81 -3.30 -13.29
N HIS A 302 5.90 -1.99 -13.49
CA HIS A 302 4.74 -1.11 -13.41
C HIS A 302 3.71 -1.36 -14.52
N GLN A 303 4.15 -1.64 -15.75
CA GLN A 303 3.25 -1.86 -16.89
C GLN A 303 2.53 -3.21 -16.86
N TYR A 304 3.17 -4.27 -16.37
CA TYR A 304 2.62 -5.63 -16.45
C TYR A 304 2.22 -6.21 -15.10
N TRP A 305 3.13 -6.17 -14.13
CA TRP A 305 2.97 -6.87 -12.85
C TRP A 305 2.15 -6.09 -11.83
N LEU A 306 2.32 -4.77 -11.81
CA LEU A 306 1.65 -3.84 -10.89
C LEU A 306 0.54 -3.04 -11.56
N SER A 307 0.24 -3.29 -12.84
CA SER A 307 -0.80 -2.53 -13.55
C SER A 307 -2.21 -2.92 -13.11
N GLY A 308 -3.07 -1.90 -12.99
CA GLY A 308 -4.45 -2.04 -12.56
C GLY A 308 -4.66 -1.84 -11.05
N TYR A 309 -5.88 -2.12 -10.58
CA TYR A 309 -6.28 -1.87 -9.19
C TYR A 309 -5.66 -2.86 -8.19
N LYS A 310 -5.60 -4.15 -8.56
CA LYS A 310 -4.80 -5.17 -7.88
C LYS A 310 -4.07 -5.96 -8.96
N GLY A 311 -2.80 -5.64 -9.16
CA GLY A 311 -2.00 -6.21 -10.25
C GLY A 311 -1.70 -7.70 -10.10
N ARG A 312 -1.10 -8.29 -11.13
CA ARG A 312 -0.73 -9.72 -11.19
C ARG A 312 0.23 -10.13 -10.07
N ALA A 313 1.10 -9.23 -9.62
CA ALA A 313 2.04 -9.49 -8.53
C ALA A 313 1.35 -9.81 -7.20
N TYR A 314 0.21 -9.16 -6.92
CA TYR A 314 -0.60 -9.38 -5.71
C TYR A 314 -1.10 -10.82 -5.67
N PHE A 315 -1.69 -11.27 -6.79
CA PHE A 315 -2.23 -12.62 -6.94
C PHE A 315 -1.13 -13.67 -6.91
N LEU A 316 -0.10 -13.53 -7.75
CA LEU A 316 0.97 -14.53 -7.87
C LEU A 316 1.76 -14.65 -6.56
N GLY A 317 2.07 -13.52 -5.92
CA GLY A 317 2.69 -13.50 -4.61
C GLY A 317 1.81 -14.17 -3.55
N ALA A 318 0.50 -13.94 -3.56
CA ALA A 318 -0.42 -14.60 -2.62
C ALA A 318 -0.46 -16.13 -2.79
N GLU A 319 -0.36 -16.63 -4.03
CA GLU A 319 -0.22 -18.06 -4.32
C GLU A 319 1.11 -18.62 -3.80
N LEU A 320 2.23 -17.98 -4.18
CA LEU A 320 3.59 -18.41 -3.82
C LEU A 320 3.75 -18.55 -2.30
N PHE A 321 3.46 -17.47 -1.56
CA PHE A 321 3.65 -17.45 -0.11
C PHE A 321 2.53 -18.17 0.64
N GLY A 322 1.31 -18.17 0.09
CA GLY A 322 0.20 -18.95 0.61
C GLY A 322 0.47 -20.45 0.59
N ALA A 323 1.10 -20.96 -0.48
CA ALA A 323 1.50 -22.37 -0.58
C ALA A 323 2.54 -22.74 0.47
N VAL A 324 3.57 -21.90 0.65
CA VAL A 324 4.61 -22.08 1.68
C VAL A 324 3.98 -22.11 3.07
N TYR A 325 3.10 -21.16 3.37
CA TYR A 325 2.39 -21.13 4.65
C TYR A 325 1.52 -22.37 4.85
N GLN A 326 0.76 -22.80 3.84
CA GLN A 326 -0.10 -23.97 3.95
C GLN A 326 0.68 -25.27 4.17
N ALA A 327 1.84 -25.41 3.54
CA ALA A 327 2.66 -26.62 3.61
C ALA A 327 3.55 -26.67 4.88
N PHE A 328 4.06 -25.52 5.33
CA PHE A 328 5.12 -25.45 6.34
C PHE A 328 4.83 -24.52 7.52
N GLY A 329 3.73 -23.77 7.47
CA GLY A 329 3.32 -22.84 8.53
C GLY A 329 4.12 -21.54 8.58
N LYS A 330 3.75 -20.71 9.54
CA LYS A 330 4.23 -19.32 9.70
C LYS A 330 5.74 -19.19 9.88
N LYS A 331 6.38 -20.10 10.63
CA LYS A 331 7.84 -20.06 10.85
C LYS A 331 8.60 -20.17 9.54
N LYS A 332 8.14 -21.02 8.62
CA LYS A 332 8.81 -21.20 7.34
C LYS A 332 8.50 -20.08 6.36
N LEU A 333 7.27 -19.58 6.37
CA LEU A 333 6.89 -18.36 5.66
C LEU A 333 7.88 -17.23 5.98
N PHE A 334 8.11 -16.95 7.26
CA PHE A 334 9.00 -15.88 7.70
C PHE A 334 10.45 -16.09 7.24
N TYR A 335 10.96 -17.32 7.35
CA TYR A 335 12.28 -17.65 6.83
C TYR A 335 12.41 -17.34 5.32
N VAL A 336 11.38 -17.64 4.53
CA VAL A 336 11.38 -17.38 3.08
C VAL A 336 11.25 -15.88 2.79
N MET A 337 10.49 -15.13 3.60
CA MET A 337 10.42 -13.66 3.48
C MET A 337 11.78 -13.00 3.73
N GLU A 338 12.53 -13.47 4.73
CA GLU A 338 13.90 -12.99 5.02
C GLU A 338 14.91 -13.46 3.97
N ASN A 339 14.60 -14.54 3.25
CA ASN A 339 15.51 -15.18 2.30
C ASN A 339 14.79 -15.51 0.99
N PRO A 340 14.39 -14.49 0.21
CA PRO A 340 13.54 -14.67 -0.98
C PRO A 340 14.18 -15.56 -2.05
N LYS A 341 15.51 -15.71 -2.06
CA LYS A 341 16.22 -16.69 -2.91
C LYS A 341 15.73 -18.14 -2.72
N TYR A 342 15.15 -18.49 -1.57
CA TYR A 342 14.61 -19.83 -1.34
C TYR A 342 13.13 -19.97 -1.69
N LEU A 343 12.47 -18.90 -2.16
CA LEU A 343 11.03 -18.89 -2.41
C LEU A 343 10.60 -20.03 -3.32
N LEU A 344 11.27 -20.19 -4.45
CA LEU A 344 10.90 -21.15 -5.48
C LEU A 344 11.12 -22.60 -5.03
N ALA A 345 12.25 -22.86 -4.38
CA ALA A 345 12.53 -24.16 -3.79
C ALA A 345 11.46 -24.56 -2.74
N TYR A 346 11.06 -23.62 -1.87
CA TYR A 346 10.00 -23.90 -0.89
C TYR A 346 8.61 -23.97 -1.52
N TYR A 347 8.33 -23.19 -2.56
CA TYR A 347 7.09 -23.29 -3.32
C TYR A 347 6.94 -24.69 -3.92
N ASN A 348 7.95 -25.20 -4.62
CA ASN A 348 7.92 -26.52 -5.25
C ASN A 348 7.69 -27.65 -4.24
N ARG A 349 8.41 -27.60 -3.12
CA ARG A 349 8.20 -28.54 -2.01
C ARG A 349 6.80 -28.41 -1.40
N SER A 350 6.21 -27.21 -1.42
CA SER A 350 4.83 -26.99 -0.97
C SER A 350 3.84 -27.65 -1.91
N VAL A 351 4.01 -27.48 -3.22
CA VAL A 351 3.17 -28.12 -4.24
C VAL A 351 3.17 -29.64 -4.08
N GLU A 352 4.34 -30.24 -3.88
CA GLU A 352 4.47 -31.68 -3.64
C GLU A 352 3.74 -32.12 -2.36
N LYS A 353 3.99 -31.41 -1.26
CA LYS A 353 3.37 -31.73 0.04
C LYS A 353 1.85 -31.54 0.04
N ILE A 354 1.33 -30.57 -0.71
CA ILE A 354 -0.10 -30.30 -0.84
C ILE A 354 -0.77 -31.33 -1.77
N ARG A 355 -0.12 -31.68 -2.90
CA ARG A 355 -0.61 -32.72 -3.82
C ARG A 355 -0.69 -34.09 -3.14
N LEU A 356 0.31 -34.46 -2.32
CA LEU A 356 0.30 -35.69 -1.53
C LEU A 356 -0.86 -35.78 -0.51
N LYS A 357 -1.52 -34.66 -0.20
CA LYS A 357 -2.67 -34.58 0.70
C LYS A 357 -4.03 -34.53 -0.05
N ASN A 358 -4.06 -34.79 -1.35
CA ASN A 358 -5.25 -34.85 -2.22
C ASN A 358 -6.11 -33.56 -2.28
N THR A 359 -5.59 -32.39 -1.89
CA THR A 359 -6.48 -31.24 -1.62
C THR A 359 -6.50 -30.15 -2.71
N ILE A 360 -5.47 -29.99 -3.56
CA ILE A 360 -5.37 -28.84 -4.50
C ILE A 360 -4.47 -29.18 -5.72
N LYS A 361 -4.87 -28.77 -6.94
CA LYS A 361 -4.04 -28.82 -8.16
C LYS A 361 -3.19 -27.54 -8.32
N LEU A 362 -2.04 -27.45 -7.64
CA LEU A 362 -1.05 -26.40 -7.90
C LEU A 362 -0.12 -26.81 -9.05
N SER A 363 0.32 -25.87 -9.89
CA SER A 363 1.33 -26.12 -10.92
C SER A 363 2.73 -26.34 -10.30
N LYS A 364 3.48 -27.36 -10.77
CA LYS A 364 4.89 -27.56 -10.37
C LYS A 364 5.76 -26.70 -11.28
N TRP A 365 6.79 -26.05 -10.75
CA TRP A 365 7.90 -25.56 -11.57
C TRP A 365 8.73 -26.73 -12.13
N THR A 366 9.32 -26.49 -13.30
CA THR A 366 10.22 -27.42 -14.00
C THR A 366 11.66 -26.93 -14.06
N THR A 367 11.95 -25.69 -13.65
CA THR A 367 13.26 -25.06 -13.88
C THR A 367 14.00 -24.80 -12.58
N THR A 368 15.22 -25.31 -12.43
CA THR A 368 16.11 -24.91 -11.35
C THR A 368 16.78 -23.61 -11.74
N ILE A 369 16.24 -22.46 -11.32
CA ILE A 369 16.99 -21.21 -11.33
C ILE A 369 17.47 -21.01 -9.90
N PHE A 370 18.69 -21.49 -9.63
CA PHE A 370 19.68 -21.04 -8.63
C PHE A 370 20.87 -22.00 -8.63
#